data_AF-A0A502H076-F1
#
_entry.id   AF-A0A502H076-F1
#
_cell.length_a   1.000
_cell.length_b   1.000
_cell.length_c   1.000
_cell.angle_alpha   90.00
_cell.angle_beta   90.00
_cell.angle_gamma   90.00
#
_symmetry.space_group_name_H-M   'P 1'
#
loop_
_entity.id
_entity.type
_entity.pdbx_description
1 polymer ?
#
loop_
_entity_poly.entity_id
_entity_poly.type
_entity_poly.pdbx_seq_one_letter_code
_entity_poly.pdbx_strand_id
1 'polypeptide(L)'
;MQQHGQLSQAGASKILQPLRERLDSINLQVVDLLSERMKVCMGIAELKAAHGIAMMQPGRISYVLEMIKDRSQASGLRPEYTESIFKLIIAETCTQEDLLINQRLSRGLSS
;
A
#
# COMPACT_ATOMS: atom_id res chain seq x y z
N MET A 1 -15.53 34.76 29.03
CA MET A 1 -14.11 34.41 28.91
C MET A 1 -13.92 32.98 29.39
N GLN A 2 -13.89 31.99 28.50
CA GLN A 2 -13.55 30.62 28.89
C GLN A 2 -12.02 30.52 28.96
N GLN A 3 -11.48 30.50 30.18
CA GLN A 3 -10.08 30.14 30.39
C GLN A 3 -9.92 28.67 29.98
N HIS A 4 -9.31 28.42 28.81
CA HIS A 4 -8.75 27.11 28.52
C HIS A 4 -7.56 26.93 29.46
N GLY A 5 -7.79 26.32 30.63
CA GLY A 5 -6.72 25.90 31.52
C GLY A 5 -5.78 25.00 30.72
N GLN A 6 -4.53 25.43 30.56
CA GLN A 6 -3.51 24.66 29.83
C GLN A 6 -3.32 23.31 30.54
N LEU A 7 -3.65 22.23 29.85
CA LEU A 7 -3.40 20.87 30.31
C LEU A 7 -1.90 20.68 30.54
N SER A 8 -1.53 20.09 31.68
CA SER A 8 -0.16 19.63 31.87
C SER A 8 0.19 18.60 30.79
N GLN A 9 1.47 18.50 30.41
CA GLN A 9 1.92 17.54 29.40
C GLN A 9 1.50 16.09 29.73
N ALA A 10 1.56 15.72 31.02
CA ALA A 10 1.10 14.42 31.51
C ALA A 10 -0.43 14.25 31.38
N GLY A 11 -1.21 15.31 31.60
CA GLY A 11 -2.66 15.33 31.39
C GLY A 11 -3.04 15.20 29.92
N ALA A 12 -2.37 15.95 29.03
CA ALA A 12 -2.56 15.86 27.59
C ALA A 12 -2.20 14.46 27.05
N SER A 13 -1.10 13.86 27.54
CA SER A 13 -0.71 12.50 27.17
C SER A 13 -1.79 11.48 27.50
N LYS A 14 -2.36 11.53 28.72
CA LYS A 14 -3.44 10.61 29.15
C LYS A 14 -4.69 10.71 28.28
N ILE A 15 -5.07 11.91 27.83
CA ILE A 15 -6.25 12.11 26.98
C ILE A 15 -6.01 11.58 25.56
N LEU A 16 -4.79 11.73 25.03
CA LEU A 16 -4.44 11.29 23.68
C LEU A 16 -4.14 9.80 23.59
N GLN A 17 -3.72 9.17 24.69
CA GLN A 17 -3.22 7.79 24.71
C GLN A 17 -4.18 6.77 24.07
N PRO A 18 -5.49 6.73 24.39
CA PRO A 18 -6.40 5.74 23.80
C PRO A 18 -6.56 5.89 22.29
N LEU A 19 -6.53 7.14 21.78
CA LEU A 19 -6.60 7.40 20.34
C LEU A 19 -5.31 7.01 19.63
N ARG A 20 -4.16 7.19 20.27
CA ARG A 20 -2.86 6.75 19.75
C ARG A 20 -2.77 5.24 19.68
N GLU A 21 -3.20 4.52 20.71
CA GLU A 21 -3.24 3.05 20.69
C GLU A 21 -4.12 2.51 19.55
N ARG A 22 -5.29 3.15 19.33
CA ARG A 22 -6.14 2.81 18.18
C ARG A 22 -5.45 3.11 16.85
N LEU A 23 -4.75 4.23 16.74
CA LEU A 23 -4.01 4.61 15.54
C LEU A 23 -2.87 3.63 15.25
N ASP A 24 -2.12 3.24 16.28
CA ASP A 24 -1.04 2.25 16.17
C ASP A 24 -1.57 0.90 15.69
N SER A 25 -2.72 0.46 16.21
CA SER A 25 -3.38 -0.76 15.72
C SER A 25 -3.77 -0.66 14.24
N ILE A 26 -4.28 0.49 13.78
CA ILE A 26 -4.60 0.71 12.37
C ILE A 26 -3.33 0.70 11.53
N ASN A 27 -2.24 1.33 11.99
CA ASN A 27 -0.97 1.36 11.29
C ASN A 27 -0.41 -0.05 11.07
N LEU A 28 -0.48 -0.91 12.10
CA LEU A 28 -0.06 -2.31 11.99
C LEU A 28 -0.94 -3.07 10.97
N GLN A 29 -2.25 -2.88 11.01
CA GLN A 29 -3.16 -3.49 10.02
C GLN A 29 -2.86 -3.02 8.59
N VAL A 30 -2.46 -1.77 8.38
CA VAL A 30 -2.04 -1.28 7.06
C VAL A 30 -0.81 -2.05 6.58
N VAL A 31 0.18 -2.28 7.45
CA VAL A 31 1.38 -3.07 7.10
C VAL A 31 1.01 -4.51 6.75
N ASP A 32 0.13 -5.14 7.52
CA ASP A 32 -0.33 -6.50 7.26
C ASP A 32 -1.05 -6.62 5.91
N LEU A 33 -1.94 -5.67 5.59
CA LEU A 33 -2.64 -5.61 4.31
C LEU A 33 -1.70 -5.38 3.13
N LEU A 34 -0.65 -4.58 3.31
CA LEU A 34 0.39 -4.40 2.29
C LEU A 34 1.17 -5.70 2.05
N SER A 35 1.48 -6.44 3.11
CA SER A 35 2.14 -7.76 3.01
C SER A 35 1.25 -8.75 2.25
N GLU A 36 -0.04 -8.82 2.59
CA GLU A 36 -1.00 -9.68 1.90
C GLU A 36 -1.12 -9.31 0.41
N ARG A 37 -1.25 -8.01 0.12
CA ARG A 37 -1.30 -7.51 -1.26
C ARG A 37 -0.06 -7.92 -2.05
N MET A 38 1.13 -7.80 -1.47
CA MET A 38 2.38 -8.21 -2.13
C MET A 38 2.40 -9.71 -2.44
N LYS A 39 1.96 -10.57 -1.50
CA LYS A 39 1.88 -12.02 -1.74
C LYS A 39 0.99 -12.36 -2.94
N VAL A 40 -0.17 -11.69 -3.06
CA VAL A 40 -1.06 -11.85 -4.23
C VAL A 40 -0.36 -11.41 -5.52
N CYS A 41 0.29 -10.25 -5.51
CA CYS A 41 1.05 -9.76 -6.68
C CYS A 41 2.17 -10.74 -7.08
N MET A 42 2.88 -11.33 -6.12
CA MET A 42 3.92 -12.31 -6.45
C MET A 42 3.36 -13.59 -7.06
N GLY A 43 2.20 -14.06 -6.60
CA GLY A 43 1.49 -15.15 -7.26
C GLY A 43 1.10 -14.83 -8.70
N ILE A 44 0.67 -13.59 -8.97
CA ILE A 44 0.40 -13.10 -10.33
C ILE A 44 1.70 -13.06 -11.16
N ALA A 45 2.82 -12.62 -10.58
CA ALA A 45 4.12 -12.56 -11.26
C ALA A 45 4.62 -13.95 -11.67
N GLU A 46 4.46 -14.97 -10.81
CA GLU A 46 4.78 -16.36 -11.15
C GLU A 46 3.96 -16.85 -12.34
N LEU A 47 2.65 -16.54 -12.38
CA LEU A 47 1.80 -16.87 -13.52
C LEU A 47 2.25 -16.14 -14.80
N LYS A 48 2.60 -14.86 -14.69
CA LYS A 48 3.11 -14.09 -15.83
C LYS A 48 4.39 -14.71 -16.38
N ALA A 49 5.35 -15.03 -15.51
CA ALA A 49 6.61 -15.68 -15.88
C ALA A 49 6.37 -17.03 -16.58
N ALA A 50 5.51 -17.88 -16.01
CA ALA A 50 5.21 -19.21 -16.53
C ALA A 50 4.56 -19.19 -17.93
N HIS A 51 3.83 -18.12 -18.27
CA HIS A 51 3.09 -17.99 -19.53
C HIS A 51 3.68 -16.96 -20.49
N GLY A 52 4.86 -16.39 -20.19
CA GLY A 52 5.48 -15.36 -21.03
C GLY A 52 4.66 -14.07 -21.14
N ILE A 53 3.81 -13.77 -20.16
CA ILE A 53 3.00 -12.55 -20.13
C ILE A 53 3.89 -11.38 -19.68
N ALA A 54 3.78 -10.25 -20.36
CA ALA A 54 4.53 -9.05 -20.01
C ALA A 54 4.24 -8.61 -18.57
N MET A 55 5.30 -8.31 -17.84
CA MET A 55 5.25 -7.80 -16.47
C MET A 55 4.44 -6.49 -16.39
N MET A 56 4.82 -5.51 -17.21
CA MET A 56 4.17 -4.20 -17.25
C MET A 56 2.84 -4.25 -17.99
N GLN A 57 1.76 -3.89 -17.28
CA GLN A 57 0.41 -3.81 -17.83
C GLN A 57 -0.18 -2.41 -17.54
N PRO A 58 0.14 -1.38 -18.35
CA PRO A 58 -0.23 0.01 -18.06
C PRO A 58 -1.73 0.22 -17.83
N GLY A 59 -2.58 -0.44 -18.62
CA GLY A 59 -4.04 -0.37 -18.45
C GLY A 59 -4.52 -0.88 -17.08
N ARG A 60 -3.83 -1.88 -16.50
CA ARG A 60 -4.14 -2.37 -15.16
C ARG A 60 -3.78 -1.34 -14.08
N ILE A 61 -2.66 -0.65 -14.24
CA ILE A 61 -2.23 0.42 -13.33
C ILE A 61 -3.22 1.58 -13.38
N SER A 62 -3.59 2.05 -14.59
CA SER A 62 -4.58 3.12 -14.77
C SER A 62 -5.92 2.77 -14.11
N TYR A 63 -6.41 1.54 -14.30
CA TYR A 63 -7.64 1.08 -13.66
C TYR A 63 -7.55 1.14 -12.12
N VAL A 64 -6.43 0.66 -11.54
CA VAL A 64 -6.27 0.67 -10.07
C VAL A 64 -6.28 2.09 -9.54
N LEU A 65 -5.56 3.02 -10.19
CA LEU A 65 -5.51 4.41 -9.73
C LEU A 65 -6.88 5.10 -9.81
N GLU A 66 -7.67 4.87 -10.86
CA GLU A 66 -9.04 5.43 -10.95
C GLU A 66 -9.96 4.83 -9.87
N MET A 67 -9.90 3.51 -9.65
CA MET A 67 -10.66 2.86 -8.59
C MET A 67 -10.31 3.42 -7.20
N ILE A 68 -9.03 3.71 -6.95
CA ILE A 68 -8.57 4.33 -5.68
C ILE A 68 -9.06 5.76 -5.57
N LYS A 69 -8.99 6.56 -6.64
CA LYS A 69 -9.49 7.93 -6.67
C LYS A 69 -10.98 7.99 -6.32
N ASP A 70 -11.81 7.15 -6.93
CA ASP A 70 -13.25 7.05 -6.65
C ASP A 70 -13.52 6.69 -5.19
N ARG A 71 -12.81 5.67 -4.68
CA ARG A 71 -12.95 5.25 -3.27
C ARG A 71 -12.55 6.35 -2.30
N SER A 72 -11.56 7.15 -2.66
CA SER A 72 -11.02 8.21 -1.81
C SER A 72 -12.01 9.36 -1.68
N GLN A 73 -12.62 9.78 -2.80
CA GLN A 73 -13.71 10.76 -2.80
C GLN A 73 -14.88 10.29 -1.94
N ALA A 74 -15.33 9.04 -2.12
CA ALA A 74 -16.43 8.47 -1.34
C ALA A 74 -16.14 8.36 0.18
N SER A 75 -14.85 8.31 0.56
CA SER A 75 -14.42 8.18 1.95
C SER A 75 -14.03 9.53 2.59
N GLY A 76 -14.21 10.65 1.87
CA GLY A 76 -13.82 11.99 2.34
C GLY A 76 -12.31 12.25 2.38
N LEU A 77 -11.52 11.44 1.69
CA LEU A 77 -10.08 11.63 1.53
C LEU A 77 -9.78 12.44 0.27
N ARG A 78 -8.73 13.26 0.32
CA ARG A 78 -8.21 13.93 -0.89
C ARG A 78 -7.67 12.88 -1.86
N PRO A 79 -8.14 12.82 -3.11
CA PRO A 79 -7.72 11.78 -4.04
C PRO A 79 -6.22 11.78 -4.32
N GLU A 80 -5.58 12.94 -4.32
CA GLU A 80 -4.14 13.09 -4.61
C GLU A 80 -3.28 12.45 -3.51
N TYR A 81 -3.77 12.44 -2.27
CA TYR A 81 -3.08 11.82 -1.14
C TYR A 81 -3.02 10.30 -1.30
N THR A 82 -4.16 9.67 -1.54
CA THR A 82 -4.28 8.23 -1.73
C THR A 82 -3.64 7.77 -3.04
N GLU A 83 -3.77 8.54 -4.12
CA GLU A 83 -3.08 8.27 -5.38
C GLU A 83 -1.56 8.23 -5.19
N SER A 84 -0.99 9.18 -4.46
CA SER A 84 0.44 9.23 -4.17
C SER A 84 0.91 7.99 -3.39
N ILE A 85 0.15 7.55 -2.38
CA ILE A 85 0.44 6.33 -1.64
C ILE A 85 0.40 5.11 -2.57
N PHE A 86 -0.65 4.98 -3.38
CA PHE A 86 -0.79 3.82 -4.26
C PHE A 86 0.24 3.78 -5.38
N LYS A 87 0.72 4.93 -5.87
CA LYS A 87 1.87 5.00 -6.79
C LYS A 87 3.13 4.39 -6.16
N LEU A 88 3.43 4.69 -4.89
CA LEU A 88 4.57 4.10 -4.18
C LEU A 88 4.40 2.59 -4.00
N ILE A 89 3.22 2.14 -3.58
CA ILE A 89 2.91 0.72 -3.41
C ILE A 89 3.06 -0.04 -4.74
N ILE A 90 2.55 0.52 -5.83
CA ILE A 90 2.64 -0.08 -7.17
C ILE A 90 4.10 -0.11 -7.64
N ALA A 91 4.87 0.96 -7.43
CA ALA A 91 6.29 0.98 -7.78
C ALA A 91 7.09 -0.12 -7.08
N GLU A 92 6.87 -0.31 -5.77
CA GLU A 92 7.52 -1.41 -5.03
C GLU A 92 7.10 -2.78 -5.56
N THR A 93 5.80 -2.94 -5.86
CA THR A 93 5.30 -4.18 -6.49
C THR A 93 6.03 -4.45 -7.81
N CYS A 94 6.16 -3.43 -8.65
CA CYS A 94 6.83 -3.56 -9.93
C CYS A 94 8.29 -4.02 -9.78
N THR A 95 9.02 -3.45 -8.82
CA THR A 95 10.40 -3.88 -8.51
C THR A 95 10.45 -5.37 -8.15
N GLN A 96 9.56 -5.84 -7.28
CA GLN A 96 9.56 -7.24 -6.84
C GLN A 96 9.12 -8.21 -7.95
N GLU A 97 8.11 -7.84 -8.75
CA GLU A 97 7.69 -8.66 -9.90
C GLU A 97 8.81 -8.82 -10.93
N ASP A 98 9.54 -7.73 -11.25
CA ASP A 98 10.64 -7.76 -12.19
C ASP A 98 11.80 -8.66 -11.71
N LEU A 99 12.17 -8.54 -10.43
CA LEU A 99 13.19 -9.41 -9.81
C LEU A 99 12.82 -10.89 -9.92
N LEU A 100 11.56 -11.24 -9.62
CA LEU A 100 11.10 -12.63 -9.69
C LEU A 100 11.10 -13.14 -11.13
N ILE A 101 10.54 -12.37 -12.07
CA ILE A 101 10.42 -12.78 -13.47
C ILE A 101 11.81 -12.98 -14.07
N ASN A 102 12.75 -12.07 -13.82
CA ASN A 102 14.14 -12.19 -14.28
C ASN A 102 14.86 -13.41 -13.65
N GLN A 103 14.58 -13.73 -12.38
CA GLN A 103 15.10 -14.93 -11.73
C GLN A 103 14.56 -16.22 -12.39
N ARG A 104 13.28 -16.24 -12.78
CA ARG A 104 12.66 -17.39 -13.45
C ARG A 104 13.20 -17.59 -14.86
N LEU A 105 13.35 -16.51 -15.64
CA LEU A 105 13.91 -16.56 -16.99
C LEU A 105 15.37 -17.05 -17.00
N SER A 106 16.22 -16.56 -16.07
CA SER A 106 17.62 -16.99 -15.99
C SER A 106 17.79 -18.46 -15.60
N ARG A 107 16.90 -19.00 -14.76
CA ARG A 107 16.90 -20.44 -14.42
C ARG A 107 16.45 -21.32 -15.59
N GLY A 108 15.48 -20.90 -16.39
CA GLY A 108 15.03 -21.64 -17.57
C GLY A 108 16.03 -21.66 -18.73
N LEU A 109 16.99 -20.74 -18.76
CA LEU A 109 18.09 -20.70 -19.72
C LEU A 109 19.29 -21.59 -19.33
N SER A 110 19.33 -22.06 -18.07
CA SER A 110 20.42 -22.88 -17.52
C SER A 110 20.12 -24.39 -17.51
N SER A 111 18.99 -24.80 -18.11
CA SER A 111 18.48 -26.17 -18.23
C SER A 111 18.28 -26.53 -19.69
#